data_AF-A0A4V2G531-F1
#
_entry.id   AF-A0A4V2G531-F1
#
_cell.length_a   1.000
_cell.length_b   1.000
_cell.length_c   1.000
_cell.angle_alpha   90.00
_cell.angle_beta   90.00
_cell.angle_gamma   90.00
#
_symmetry.space_group_name_H-M   'P 1'
#
loop_
_entity.id
_entity.type
_entity.pdbx_description
1 polymer ?
#
loop_
_entity_poly.entity_id
_entity_poly.type
_entity_poly.pdbx_seq_one_letter_code
_entity_poly.pdbx_strand_id
1 'polypeptide(L)'
;MHRGTTYKGLLLGVLFFSGLLEAQTMDELPSPKIAISDDLLQKIPSGYREEVVKLHLTATAQDQEKILKQTAMYPDAPLALALKGMSINPEGFDFMTQQLVQESSAERRSLILKYGIQPYVRYAHEGEQRDKVRETLTRLALQDKDAGVSLVAIQALRRLEWGHSSQFIVARANRARSEGDVAGAMKLLDEGDKWAEWDGQMNLPNFMRTPPPLFQVSSEEKPIRVLAFGDFGTSSPQQVQLAATMKEYQKKNPFDFGITLGDNFYPNGVSSPDDPQWKAKWEDMYGPLGLSFYATLGNHDYIRADGPAAEILYTQKSPSWKMPATYYTYTAGPVQFFAIDTIELSDSALPNKEMAWLDAEIAKSKARWKIVYGHYQIYSATRGDEQNLIKRLLPILRNRVDVYLCGHDHNLQELKPEDGVHFFVSGGGGAGVYPFRQPNYSHSIFKQEQYGFTVLDADRDQIKLRFIGLNGEELYSSIVHK
;
A
#
# COMPACT_ATOMS: atom_id res chain seq x y z
N MET A 1 34.21 20.42 -25.28
CA MET A 1 33.96 20.72 -23.84
C MET A 1 32.46 20.65 -23.58
N HIS A 2 31.96 19.49 -23.17
CA HIS A 2 30.58 19.27 -22.76
C HIS A 2 30.44 19.63 -21.27
N ARG A 3 29.49 20.50 -20.93
CA ARG A 3 28.97 20.64 -19.56
C ARG A 3 27.65 19.87 -19.50
N GLY A 4 27.68 18.72 -18.83
CA GLY A 4 26.47 17.99 -18.46
C GLY A 4 25.82 18.66 -17.25
N THR A 5 24.56 19.05 -17.40
CA THR A 5 23.69 19.48 -16.31
C THR A 5 23.11 18.25 -15.62
N THR A 6 23.29 18.20 -14.30
CA THR A 6 22.96 17.09 -13.42
C THR A 6 21.45 16.94 -13.19
N TYR A 7 20.81 16.01 -13.91
CA TYR A 7 19.43 15.54 -13.71
C TYR A 7 19.23 14.60 -12.49
N LYS A 8 20.19 14.54 -11.55
CA LYS A 8 20.18 13.55 -10.45
C LYS A 8 19.48 14.00 -9.15
N GLY A 9 19.15 15.29 -9.00
CA GLY A 9 18.55 15.83 -7.77
C GLY A 9 17.02 15.74 -7.69
N LEU A 10 16.32 15.90 -8.83
CA LEU A 10 14.86 16.04 -8.85
C LEU A 10 14.12 14.70 -8.68
N LEU A 11 14.71 13.59 -9.15
CA LEU A 11 14.06 12.27 -9.09
C LEU A 11 14.11 11.63 -7.68
N LEU A 12 15.08 11.99 -6.84
CA LEU A 12 15.21 11.43 -5.49
C LEU A 12 14.23 12.07 -4.49
N GLY A 13 13.89 13.36 -4.64
CA GLY A 13 12.91 14.04 -3.79
C GLY A 13 11.45 13.61 -4.00
N VAL A 14 11.19 12.86 -5.07
CA VAL A 14 9.86 12.39 -5.48
C VAL A 14 9.33 11.25 -4.60
N LEU A 15 10.22 10.53 -3.90
CA LEU A 15 9.97 9.13 -3.52
C LEU A 15 9.77 8.90 -2.01
N PHE A 16 10.10 9.88 -1.16
CA PHE A 16 9.96 9.77 0.30
C PHE A 16 8.70 10.47 0.88
N PHE A 17 8.06 11.36 0.12
CA PHE A 17 6.98 12.21 0.62
C PHE A 17 5.57 11.60 0.51
N SER A 18 5.35 10.63 -0.38
CA SER A 18 4.08 9.90 -0.50
C SER A 18 3.78 9.07 0.76
N GLY A 19 4.76 8.37 1.31
CA GLY A 19 4.61 7.58 2.55
C GLY A 19 4.53 8.41 3.84
N LEU A 20 4.56 9.73 3.77
CA LEU A 20 4.60 10.61 4.94
C LEU A 20 3.21 11.01 5.46
N LEU A 21 2.14 10.95 4.66
CA LEU A 21 0.84 11.54 5.05
C LEU A 21 -0.41 10.94 4.37
N GLU A 22 -0.39 9.71 3.85
CA GLU A 22 -1.64 9.01 3.50
C GLU A 22 -2.21 8.33 4.74
N ALA A 23 -3.12 9.04 5.41
CA ALA A 23 -4.12 8.53 6.34
C ALA A 23 -5.03 9.69 6.75
N GLN A 24 -6.24 9.75 6.21
CA GLN A 24 -7.37 10.32 6.95
C GLN A 24 -8.57 9.41 6.74
N THR A 25 -8.88 8.62 7.76
CA THR A 25 -10.24 8.15 8.04
C THR A 25 -10.55 8.38 9.51
N MET A 26 -11.82 8.66 9.73
CA MET A 26 -12.44 9.18 10.95
C MET A 26 -12.37 8.15 12.10
N ASP A 27 -12.15 8.63 13.34
CA ASP A 27 -12.50 8.01 14.63
C ASP A 27 -11.41 7.75 15.72
N GLU A 28 -10.21 8.35 15.63
CA GLU A 28 -9.53 8.86 16.84
C GLU A 28 -9.08 10.30 16.64
N LEU A 29 -9.17 11.10 17.71
CA LEU A 29 -8.78 12.51 17.66
C LEU A 29 -7.33 12.59 17.16
N PRO A 30 -7.08 13.17 15.98
CA PRO A 30 -5.74 13.27 15.45
C PRO A 30 -4.86 13.98 16.47
N SER A 31 -3.59 13.55 16.62
CA SER A 31 -2.56 14.35 17.31
C SER A 31 -2.79 15.80 16.90
N PRO A 32 -3.04 16.71 17.86
CA PRO A 32 -3.63 18.00 17.56
C PRO A 32 -2.77 18.64 16.48
N LYS A 33 -3.37 18.84 15.31
CA LYS A 33 -2.66 19.52 14.23
C LYS A 33 -2.46 20.94 14.71
N ILE A 34 -1.22 21.32 14.87
CA ILE A 34 -0.85 22.67 15.24
C ILE A 34 -0.59 23.47 13.97
N ALA A 35 -0.63 24.80 14.09
CA ALA A 35 -0.20 25.67 13.01
C ALA A 35 1.20 25.25 12.52
N ILE A 36 1.45 25.44 11.23
CA ILE A 36 2.78 25.23 10.68
C ILE A 36 3.75 26.17 11.40
N SER A 37 4.84 25.62 11.93
CA SER A 37 5.82 26.35 12.73
C SER A 37 6.53 27.43 11.93
N ASP A 38 6.99 28.48 12.60
CA ASP A 38 7.75 29.55 11.96
C ASP A 38 8.99 29.03 11.22
N ASP A 39 9.67 28.02 11.76
CA ASP A 39 10.83 27.39 11.14
C ASP A 39 10.48 26.72 9.79
N LEU A 40 9.29 26.11 9.69
CA LEU A 40 8.80 25.55 8.43
C LEU A 40 8.30 26.63 7.48
N LEU A 41 7.53 27.60 7.99
CA LEU A 41 7.04 28.72 7.21
C LEU A 41 8.20 29.45 6.53
N GLN A 42 9.30 29.68 7.25
CA GLN A 42 10.51 30.33 6.71
C GLN A 42 11.14 29.58 5.54
N LYS A 43 10.97 28.26 5.47
CA LYS A 43 11.46 27.41 4.37
C LYS A 43 10.47 27.27 3.22
N ILE A 44 9.22 27.70 3.39
CA ILE A 44 8.22 27.78 2.32
C ILE A 44 8.41 29.10 1.55
N PRO A 45 8.38 29.11 0.21
CA PRO A 45 8.46 30.33 -0.58
C PRO A 45 7.36 31.33 -0.21
N SER A 46 7.69 32.63 -0.17
CA SER A 46 6.83 33.67 0.42
C SER A 46 5.40 33.70 -0.12
N GLY A 47 5.23 33.58 -1.44
CA GLY A 47 3.89 33.59 -2.06
C GLY A 47 2.99 32.43 -1.62
N TYR A 48 3.56 31.29 -1.23
CA TYR A 48 2.80 30.14 -0.71
C TYR A 48 2.63 30.25 0.80
N ARG A 49 3.62 30.83 1.51
CA ARG A 49 3.57 31.04 2.96
C ARG A 49 2.36 31.87 3.38
N GLU A 50 2.06 32.93 2.63
CA GLU A 50 0.89 33.77 2.90
C GLU A 50 -0.41 32.96 2.82
N GLU A 51 -0.54 32.11 1.80
CA GLU A 51 -1.72 31.26 1.64
C GLU A 51 -1.79 30.17 2.73
N VAL A 52 -0.65 29.61 3.16
CA VAL A 52 -0.58 28.67 4.30
C VAL A 52 -1.16 29.30 5.57
N VAL A 53 -0.78 30.55 5.86
CA VAL A 53 -1.25 31.28 7.04
C VAL A 53 -2.72 31.65 6.89
N LYS A 54 -3.13 32.15 5.71
CA LYS A 54 -4.51 32.53 5.40
C LYS A 54 -5.48 31.35 5.55
N LEU A 55 -5.12 30.17 5.04
CA LEU A 55 -5.95 28.97 5.11
C LEU A 55 -5.86 28.24 6.46
N HIS A 56 -5.09 28.78 7.41
CA HIS A 56 -4.85 28.17 8.72
C HIS A 56 -4.43 26.70 8.61
N LEU A 57 -3.50 26.41 7.69
CA LEU A 57 -3.06 25.03 7.48
C LEU A 57 -2.35 24.51 8.73
N THR A 58 -2.57 23.24 9.02
CA THR A 58 -2.06 22.60 10.22
C THR A 58 -1.44 21.24 9.91
N ALA A 59 -0.44 20.86 10.69
CA ALA A 59 0.21 19.55 10.64
C ALA A 59 0.59 19.10 12.05
N THR A 60 0.80 17.80 12.25
CA THR A 60 1.21 17.30 13.57
C THR A 60 2.63 17.77 13.90
N ALA A 61 2.93 18.01 15.18
CA ALA A 61 4.27 18.43 15.61
C ALA A 61 5.36 17.44 15.17
N GLN A 62 5.05 16.14 15.20
CA GLN A 62 5.96 15.07 14.78
C GLN A 62 6.27 15.14 13.28
N ASP A 63 5.26 15.34 12.43
CA ASP A 63 5.47 15.48 10.99
C ASP A 63 6.31 16.72 10.69
N GLN A 64 6.02 17.84 11.38
CA GLN A 64 6.77 19.07 11.22
C GLN A 64 8.25 18.90 11.59
N GLU A 65 8.54 18.27 12.73
CA GLU A 65 9.92 17.98 13.16
C GLU A 65 10.64 17.04 12.19
N LYS A 66 9.98 15.98 11.72
CA LYS A 66 10.52 15.03 10.75
C LYS A 66 10.89 15.73 9.44
N ILE A 67 10.02 16.60 8.94
CA ILE A 67 10.26 17.39 7.74
C ILE A 67 11.46 18.33 7.95
N LEU A 68 11.50 19.06 9.07
CA LEU A 68 12.60 19.97 9.41
C LEU A 68 13.97 19.26 9.39
N LYS A 69 14.07 18.10 10.03
CA LYS A 69 15.29 17.26 10.06
C LYS A 69 15.75 16.82 8.67
N GLN A 70 14.83 16.75 7.72
CA GLN A 70 15.08 16.27 6.36
C GLN A 70 15.31 17.39 5.35
N THR A 71 15.09 18.66 5.70
CA THR A 71 15.17 19.79 4.75
C THR A 71 16.54 20.00 4.10
N ALA A 72 17.63 19.52 4.73
CA ALA A 72 18.96 19.55 4.13
C ALA A 72 19.08 18.58 2.94
N MET A 73 18.39 17.44 3.00
CA MET A 73 18.38 16.43 1.93
C MET A 73 17.25 16.68 0.93
N TYR A 74 16.13 17.24 1.40
CA TYR A 74 14.92 17.49 0.61
C TYR A 74 14.45 18.93 0.82
N PRO A 75 14.99 19.91 0.09
CA PRO A 75 14.66 21.32 0.29
C PRO A 75 13.20 21.65 -0.01
N ASP A 76 12.53 20.89 -0.89
CA ASP A 76 11.15 21.11 -1.31
C ASP A 76 10.10 20.51 -0.35
N ALA A 77 10.56 19.75 0.64
CA ALA A 77 9.76 19.07 1.64
C ALA A 77 8.71 19.98 2.34
N PRO A 78 9.04 21.22 2.77
CA PRO A 78 8.06 22.12 3.38
C PRO A 78 6.99 22.60 2.39
N LEU A 79 7.37 22.87 1.13
CA LEU A 79 6.40 23.29 0.10
C LEU A 79 5.46 22.14 -0.27
N ALA A 80 5.96 20.91 -0.37
CA ALA A 80 5.11 19.74 -0.64
C ALA A 80 4.04 19.54 0.45
N LEU A 81 4.41 19.72 1.73
CA LEU A 81 3.46 19.70 2.85
C LEU A 81 2.38 20.79 2.67
N ALA A 82 2.79 22.02 2.36
CA ALA A 82 1.89 23.14 2.16
C ALA A 82 0.90 22.89 1.02
N LEU A 83 1.38 22.44 -0.15
CA LEU A 83 0.54 22.14 -1.31
C LEU A 83 -0.49 21.04 -1.03
N LYS A 84 -0.11 20.00 -0.27
CA LYS A 84 -1.04 18.95 0.17
C LYS A 84 -2.09 19.48 1.17
N GLY A 85 -1.71 20.41 2.05
CA GLY A 85 -2.67 21.09 2.93
C GLY A 85 -3.62 22.01 2.15
N MET A 86 -3.15 22.65 1.09
CA MET A 86 -3.98 23.47 0.20
C MET A 86 -4.97 22.63 -0.63
N SER A 87 -4.60 21.42 -1.05
CA SER A 87 -5.43 20.60 -1.93
C SER A 87 -6.75 20.13 -1.33
N ILE A 88 -6.84 20.07 -0.01
CA ILE A 88 -8.07 19.71 0.72
C ILE A 88 -8.99 20.92 0.98
N ASN A 89 -8.58 22.13 0.58
CA ASN A 89 -9.35 23.36 0.74
C ASN A 89 -9.72 23.92 -0.65
N PRO A 90 -11.00 24.25 -0.93
CA PRO A 90 -11.40 24.82 -2.22
C PRO A 90 -10.63 26.08 -2.63
N GLU A 91 -10.40 27.01 -1.69
CA GLU A 91 -9.61 28.23 -1.95
C GLU A 91 -8.14 27.91 -2.24
N GLY A 92 -7.56 26.96 -1.49
CA GLY A 92 -6.20 26.49 -1.71
C GLY A 92 -6.04 25.81 -3.07
N PHE A 93 -7.03 25.03 -3.49
CA PHE A 93 -7.09 24.41 -4.81
C PHE A 93 -7.13 25.46 -5.93
N ASP A 94 -7.97 26.49 -5.78
CA ASP A 94 -8.04 27.60 -6.73
C ASP A 94 -6.72 28.39 -6.80
N PHE A 95 -6.11 28.67 -5.64
CA PHE A 95 -4.79 29.30 -5.57
C PHE A 95 -3.75 28.49 -6.34
N MET A 96 -3.67 27.18 -6.12
CA MET A 96 -2.72 26.30 -6.82
C MET A 96 -2.95 26.27 -8.33
N THR A 97 -4.21 26.23 -8.76
CA THR A 97 -4.57 26.25 -10.18
C THR A 97 -4.13 27.57 -10.84
N GLN A 98 -4.26 28.69 -10.13
CA GLN A 98 -3.73 29.98 -10.59
C GLN A 98 -2.19 30.01 -10.62
N GLN A 99 -1.53 29.45 -9.61
CA GLN A 99 -0.07 29.37 -9.55
C GLN A 99 0.51 28.51 -10.70
N LEU A 100 -0.19 27.49 -11.18
CA LEU A 100 0.23 26.76 -12.38
C LEU A 100 0.37 27.63 -13.64
N VAL A 101 -0.32 28.76 -13.70
CA VAL A 101 -0.22 29.75 -14.79
C VAL A 101 0.88 30.76 -14.49
N GLN A 102 0.98 31.23 -13.24
CA GLN A 102 1.79 32.37 -12.86
C GLN A 102 3.22 32.01 -12.42
N GLU A 103 3.42 30.79 -11.90
CA GLU A 103 4.69 30.35 -11.35
C GLU A 103 5.72 30.18 -12.48
N SER A 104 6.83 30.89 -12.35
CA SER A 104 7.93 30.86 -13.32
C SER A 104 8.80 29.60 -13.23
N SER A 105 8.98 29.04 -12.02
CA SER A 105 9.81 27.85 -11.82
C SER A 105 9.10 26.58 -12.30
N ALA A 106 9.74 25.85 -13.22
CA ALA A 106 9.25 24.56 -13.70
C ALA A 106 9.22 23.52 -12.58
N GLU A 107 10.20 23.56 -11.68
CA GLU A 107 10.27 22.69 -10.51
C GLU A 107 9.06 22.93 -9.60
N ARG A 108 8.72 24.18 -9.30
CA ARG A 108 7.54 24.50 -8.48
C ARG A 108 6.23 24.14 -9.18
N ARG A 109 6.07 24.42 -10.47
CA ARG A 109 4.89 23.95 -11.22
C ARG A 109 4.75 22.43 -11.14
N SER A 110 5.86 21.69 -11.26
CA SER A 110 5.87 20.23 -11.10
C SER A 110 5.46 19.81 -9.69
N LEU A 111 5.92 20.50 -8.63
CA LEU A 111 5.50 20.25 -7.25
C LEU A 111 4.01 20.50 -7.05
N ILE A 112 3.46 21.59 -7.60
CA ILE A 112 2.02 21.90 -7.54
C ILE A 112 1.21 20.81 -8.22
N LEU A 113 1.59 20.43 -9.44
CA LEU A 113 0.92 19.35 -10.16
C LEU A 113 0.94 18.06 -9.35
N LYS A 114 2.11 17.69 -8.82
CA LYS A 114 2.31 16.39 -8.18
C LYS A 114 1.68 16.28 -6.79
N TYR A 115 1.82 17.31 -5.96
CA TYR A 115 1.40 17.26 -4.55
C TYR A 115 0.08 17.99 -4.29
N GLY A 116 -0.30 18.93 -5.16
CA GLY A 116 -1.54 19.69 -5.06
C GLY A 116 -2.68 19.12 -5.93
N ILE A 117 -2.42 18.90 -7.23
CA ILE A 117 -3.47 18.60 -8.22
C ILE A 117 -3.68 17.10 -8.43
N GLN A 118 -2.60 16.35 -8.67
CA GLN A 118 -2.65 14.93 -9.03
C GLN A 118 -3.39 14.03 -8.02
N PRO A 119 -3.29 14.26 -6.69
CA PRO A 119 -4.07 13.48 -5.72
C PRO A 119 -5.60 13.70 -5.83
N TYR A 120 -6.02 14.86 -6.33
CA TYR A 120 -7.43 15.25 -6.39
C TYR A 120 -8.10 14.84 -7.70
N VAL A 121 -7.38 14.92 -8.83
CA VAL A 121 -7.96 14.72 -10.18
C VAL A 121 -8.60 13.35 -10.39
N ARG A 122 -8.14 12.31 -9.68
CA ARG A 122 -8.71 10.97 -9.80
C ARG A 122 -10.13 10.86 -9.26
N TYR A 123 -10.46 11.66 -8.25
CA TYR A 123 -11.75 11.66 -7.56
C TYR A 123 -12.64 12.84 -7.98
N ALA A 124 -12.14 13.73 -8.84
CA ALA A 124 -12.91 14.86 -9.33
C ALA A 124 -14.11 14.38 -10.15
N HIS A 125 -15.32 14.59 -9.61
CA HIS A 125 -16.59 14.30 -10.28
C HIS A 125 -16.91 15.35 -11.37
N GLU A 126 -17.99 15.15 -12.12
CA GLU A 126 -18.47 16.09 -13.14
C GLU A 126 -18.69 17.51 -12.57
N GLY A 127 -18.50 18.53 -13.40
CA GLY A 127 -18.78 19.92 -13.06
C GLY A 127 -17.64 20.89 -13.37
N GLU A 128 -17.89 22.15 -13.06
CA GLU A 128 -17.04 23.29 -13.44
C GLU A 128 -15.59 23.15 -12.97
N GLN A 129 -15.37 22.64 -11.74
CA GLN A 129 -14.03 22.44 -11.21
C GLN A 129 -13.23 21.40 -12.01
N ARG A 130 -13.87 20.30 -12.43
CA ARG A 130 -13.23 19.26 -13.24
C ARG A 130 -12.85 19.81 -14.62
N ASP A 131 -13.76 20.56 -15.23
CA ASP A 131 -13.53 21.17 -16.54
C ASP A 131 -12.37 22.17 -16.52
N LYS A 132 -12.31 23.02 -15.49
CA LYS A 132 -11.21 23.98 -15.28
C LYS A 132 -9.86 23.27 -15.10
N VAL A 133 -9.83 22.17 -14.36
CA VAL A 133 -8.60 21.39 -14.14
C VAL A 133 -8.17 20.69 -15.42
N ARG A 134 -9.10 20.07 -16.13
CA ARG A 134 -8.85 19.47 -17.44
C ARG A 134 -8.25 20.47 -18.40
N GLU A 135 -8.87 21.64 -18.57
CA GLU A 135 -8.37 22.71 -19.45
C GLU A 135 -6.96 23.16 -19.04
N THR A 136 -6.73 23.38 -17.74
CA THR A 136 -5.43 23.79 -17.21
C THR A 136 -4.35 22.75 -17.52
N LEU A 137 -4.64 21.48 -17.28
CA LEU A 137 -3.69 20.39 -17.54
C LEU A 137 -3.46 20.20 -19.04
N THR A 138 -4.49 20.30 -19.89
CA THR A 138 -4.35 20.27 -21.36
C THR A 138 -3.44 21.37 -21.85
N ARG A 139 -3.61 22.60 -21.35
CA ARG A 139 -2.75 23.73 -21.69
C ARG A 139 -1.29 23.47 -21.30
N LEU A 140 -1.03 22.98 -20.08
CA LEU A 140 0.34 22.67 -19.62
C LEU A 140 0.97 21.51 -20.41
N ALA A 141 0.19 20.48 -20.72
CA ALA A 141 0.63 19.34 -21.53
C ALA A 141 1.06 19.78 -22.93
N LEU A 142 0.37 20.74 -23.54
CA LEU A 142 0.61 21.16 -24.92
C LEU A 142 1.57 22.35 -25.06
N GLN A 143 1.63 23.24 -24.06
CA GLN A 143 2.22 24.58 -24.21
C GLN A 143 3.26 24.95 -23.15
N ASP A 144 3.43 24.17 -22.07
CA ASP A 144 4.48 24.50 -21.10
C ASP A 144 5.86 24.41 -21.76
N LYS A 145 6.76 25.31 -21.37
CA LYS A 145 8.12 25.39 -21.93
C LYS A 145 9.01 24.27 -21.41
N ASP A 146 8.66 23.69 -20.25
CA ASP A 146 9.40 22.60 -19.63
C ASP A 146 8.72 21.26 -19.89
N ALA A 147 9.46 20.34 -20.52
CA ALA A 147 8.94 19.02 -20.88
C ALA A 147 8.62 18.15 -19.65
N GLY A 148 9.27 18.37 -18.51
CA GLY A 148 8.97 17.70 -17.25
C GLY A 148 7.60 18.12 -16.72
N VAL A 149 7.29 19.41 -16.73
CA VAL A 149 5.96 19.93 -16.38
C VAL A 149 4.90 19.36 -17.31
N SER A 150 5.14 19.38 -18.63
CA SER A 150 4.21 18.79 -19.60
C SER A 150 3.99 17.31 -19.36
N LEU A 151 5.04 16.53 -19.05
CA LEU A 151 4.91 15.11 -18.74
C LEU A 151 4.05 14.87 -17.49
N VAL A 152 4.26 15.61 -16.41
CA VAL A 152 3.45 15.48 -15.19
C VAL A 152 2.00 15.89 -15.46
N ALA A 153 1.77 16.92 -16.29
CA ALA A 153 0.42 17.33 -16.70
C ALA A 153 -0.28 16.26 -17.54
N ILE A 154 0.41 15.60 -18.47
CA ILE A 154 -0.11 14.47 -19.26
C ILE A 154 -0.49 13.30 -18.34
N GLN A 155 0.36 12.99 -17.36
CA GLN A 155 0.07 11.93 -16.38
C GLN A 155 -1.18 12.27 -15.55
N ALA A 156 -1.34 13.52 -15.13
CA ALA A 156 -2.52 13.97 -14.39
C ALA A 156 -3.79 13.96 -15.26
N LEU A 157 -3.72 14.36 -16.53
CA LEU A 157 -4.85 14.26 -17.48
C LEU A 157 -5.31 12.83 -17.64
N ARG A 158 -4.36 11.92 -17.84
CA ARG A 158 -4.65 10.51 -18.02
C ARG A 158 -5.42 9.94 -16.82
N ARG A 159 -5.01 10.28 -15.60
CA ARG A 159 -5.72 9.92 -14.35
C ARG A 159 -7.13 10.52 -14.28
N LEU A 160 -7.27 11.78 -14.65
CA LEU A 160 -8.55 12.51 -14.66
C LEU A 160 -9.59 11.87 -15.60
N GLU A 161 -9.18 11.49 -16.80
CA GLU A 161 -10.08 10.91 -17.80
C GLU A 161 -10.37 9.44 -17.52
N TRP A 162 -9.36 8.67 -17.12
CA TRP A 162 -9.55 7.27 -16.79
C TRP A 162 -10.38 7.07 -15.53
N GLY A 163 -10.06 7.76 -14.42
CA GLY A 163 -10.81 7.65 -13.18
C GLY A 163 -12.30 8.00 -13.33
N HIS A 164 -12.63 8.91 -14.25
CA HIS A 164 -14.03 9.19 -14.60
C HIS A 164 -14.69 8.04 -15.36
N SER A 165 -13.99 7.48 -16.36
CA SER A 165 -14.48 6.33 -17.15
C SER A 165 -14.69 5.08 -16.29
N SER A 166 -13.76 4.82 -15.35
CA SER A 166 -13.81 3.66 -14.47
C SER A 166 -15.01 3.70 -13.51
N GLN A 167 -15.42 4.89 -13.04
CA GLN A 167 -16.61 5.06 -12.21
C GLN A 167 -17.89 4.60 -12.92
N PHE A 168 -18.04 4.85 -14.23
CA PHE A 168 -19.19 4.35 -15.00
C PHE A 168 -19.20 2.82 -15.08
N ILE A 169 -18.04 2.20 -15.29
CA ILE A 169 -17.88 0.74 -15.32
C ILE A 169 -18.29 0.15 -13.97
N VAL A 170 -17.76 0.67 -12.86
CA VAL A 170 -18.07 0.22 -11.50
C VAL A 170 -19.56 0.38 -11.20
N ALA A 171 -20.16 1.55 -11.47
CA ALA A 171 -21.57 1.80 -11.23
C ALA A 171 -22.47 0.84 -12.02
N ARG A 172 -22.15 0.59 -13.30
CA ARG A 172 -22.95 -0.34 -14.12
C ARG A 172 -22.75 -1.79 -13.70
N ALA A 173 -21.55 -2.20 -13.30
CA ALA A 173 -21.27 -3.54 -12.80
C ALA A 173 -22.02 -3.83 -11.49
N ASN A 174 -22.02 -2.86 -10.56
CA ASN A 174 -22.79 -2.95 -9.31
C ASN A 174 -24.30 -3.08 -9.60
N ARG A 175 -24.82 -2.27 -10.52
CA ARG A 175 -26.23 -2.36 -10.94
C ARG A 175 -26.55 -3.72 -11.57
N ALA A 176 -25.71 -4.21 -12.49
CA ALA A 176 -25.90 -5.52 -13.12
C ALA A 176 -25.93 -6.64 -12.07
N ARG A 177 -25.03 -6.60 -11.08
CA ARG A 177 -25.04 -7.54 -9.95
C ARG A 177 -26.33 -7.44 -9.14
N SER A 178 -26.82 -6.23 -8.84
CA SER A 178 -28.08 -6.03 -8.09
C SER A 178 -29.32 -6.51 -8.86
N GLU A 179 -29.25 -6.54 -10.20
CA GLU A 179 -30.29 -7.05 -11.10
C GLU A 179 -30.17 -8.57 -11.35
N GLY A 180 -29.17 -9.24 -10.76
CA GLY A 180 -28.91 -10.69 -10.92
C GLY A 180 -28.06 -11.06 -12.15
N ASP A 181 -27.60 -10.10 -12.95
CA ASP A 181 -26.74 -10.32 -14.12
C ASP A 181 -25.25 -10.42 -13.73
N VAL A 182 -24.89 -11.53 -13.10
CA VAL A 182 -23.51 -11.80 -12.68
C VAL A 182 -22.55 -11.86 -13.87
N ALA A 183 -22.97 -12.43 -15.00
CA ALA A 183 -22.14 -12.57 -16.19
C ALA A 183 -21.85 -11.20 -16.84
N GLY A 184 -22.86 -10.34 -16.95
CA GLY A 184 -22.69 -8.97 -17.43
C GLY A 184 -21.85 -8.12 -16.49
N ALA A 185 -22.02 -8.26 -15.18
CA ALA A 185 -21.16 -7.60 -14.19
C ALA A 185 -19.69 -8.00 -14.38
N MET A 186 -19.40 -9.29 -14.55
CA MET A 186 -18.02 -9.77 -14.78
C MET A 186 -17.42 -9.28 -16.09
N LYS A 187 -18.22 -9.16 -17.17
CA LYS A 187 -17.75 -8.58 -18.44
C LYS A 187 -17.33 -7.12 -18.30
N LEU A 188 -18.10 -6.34 -17.54
CA LEU A 188 -17.79 -4.93 -17.26
C LEU A 188 -16.51 -4.79 -16.43
N LEU A 189 -16.36 -5.61 -15.39
CA LEU A 189 -15.15 -5.61 -14.56
C LEU A 189 -13.92 -6.03 -15.38
N ASP A 190 -14.02 -7.03 -16.25
CA ASP A 190 -12.91 -7.45 -17.14
C ASP A 190 -12.49 -6.34 -18.11
N GLU A 191 -13.43 -5.54 -18.60
CA GLU A 191 -13.11 -4.35 -19.41
C GLU A 191 -12.43 -3.27 -18.58
N GLY A 192 -12.89 -3.07 -17.34
CA GLY A 192 -12.24 -2.21 -16.37
C GLY A 192 -10.78 -2.54 -16.14
N ASP A 193 -10.49 -3.81 -15.86
CA ASP A 193 -9.13 -4.31 -15.58
C ASP A 193 -8.17 -4.09 -16.75
N LYS A 194 -8.64 -4.27 -18.01
CA LYS A 194 -7.82 -4.07 -19.22
C LYS A 194 -7.30 -2.65 -19.34
N TRP A 195 -8.16 -1.67 -19.06
CA TRP A 195 -7.85 -0.27 -19.29
C TRP A 195 -7.32 0.43 -18.07
N ALA A 196 -7.37 -0.21 -16.91
CA ALA A 196 -6.72 0.29 -15.72
C ALA A 196 -5.16 0.30 -15.86
N GLU A 197 -4.64 -0.32 -16.93
CA GLU A 197 -3.33 -0.05 -17.56
C GLU A 197 -3.03 1.45 -17.80
N TRP A 198 -4.07 2.27 -17.97
CA TRP A 198 -3.94 3.68 -18.35
C TRP A 198 -3.97 4.64 -17.15
N ASP A 199 -4.36 4.24 -15.94
CA ASP A 199 -4.38 5.13 -14.75
C ASP A 199 -2.97 5.45 -14.21
N GLY A 200 -1.95 4.76 -14.71
CA GLY A 200 -0.59 4.83 -14.18
C GLY A 200 -0.41 4.07 -12.87
N GLN A 201 -1.18 3.00 -12.68
CA GLN A 201 -1.00 2.02 -11.60
C GLN A 201 -0.67 0.62 -12.12
N MET A 202 -0.85 0.33 -13.42
CA MET A 202 -0.78 -1.03 -13.92
C MET A 202 0.04 -1.12 -15.21
N ASN A 203 1.21 -1.74 -15.16
CA ASN A 203 1.88 -2.27 -16.35
C ASN A 203 1.78 -3.81 -16.36
N LEU A 204 0.61 -4.36 -16.02
CA LEU A 204 0.40 -5.81 -15.99
C LEU A 204 -0.63 -6.25 -17.01
N PRO A 205 -0.21 -6.98 -18.07
CA PRO A 205 -1.15 -7.65 -18.95
C PRO A 205 -2.09 -8.58 -18.15
N ASN A 206 -3.35 -8.69 -18.58
CA ASN A 206 -4.37 -9.52 -17.92
C ASN A 206 -3.93 -10.95 -17.57
N PHE A 207 -3.08 -11.58 -18.38
CA PHE A 207 -2.60 -12.94 -18.12
C PHE A 207 -1.69 -13.04 -16.89
N MET A 208 -1.01 -11.96 -16.48
CA MET A 208 -0.22 -11.90 -15.25
C MET A 208 -1.08 -11.64 -14.01
N ARG A 209 -2.31 -11.13 -14.22
CA ARG A 209 -3.30 -10.86 -13.17
C ARG A 209 -4.28 -12.00 -12.95
N THR A 210 -4.29 -12.97 -13.86
CA THR A 210 -5.16 -14.12 -13.75
C THR A 210 -4.51 -15.11 -12.78
N PRO A 211 -5.10 -15.39 -11.61
CA PRO A 211 -4.54 -16.35 -10.68
C PRO A 211 -4.51 -17.74 -11.31
N PRO A 212 -3.51 -18.59 -10.96
CA PRO A 212 -3.59 -20.00 -11.30
C PRO A 212 -4.78 -20.66 -10.60
N PRO A 213 -5.24 -21.83 -11.06
CA PRO A 213 -6.16 -22.66 -10.28
C PRO A 213 -5.60 -22.95 -8.87
N LEU A 214 -6.49 -23.24 -7.92
CA LEU A 214 -6.12 -23.67 -6.57
C LEU A 214 -5.05 -24.78 -6.65
N PHE A 215 -3.93 -24.57 -5.97
CA PHE A 215 -2.83 -25.53 -5.88
C PHE A 215 -2.54 -25.90 -4.43
N GLN A 216 -1.85 -27.03 -4.23
CA GLN A 216 -1.54 -27.56 -2.90
C GLN A 216 -0.05 -27.44 -2.61
N VAL A 217 0.28 -26.90 -1.43
CA VAL A 217 1.65 -26.75 -0.91
C VAL A 217 2.03 -27.92 -0.01
N SER A 218 1.08 -28.41 0.80
CA SER A 218 1.26 -29.58 1.67
C SER A 218 -0.05 -30.34 1.90
N SER A 219 0.03 -31.61 2.29
CA SER A 219 -1.13 -32.48 2.52
C SER A 219 -2.03 -31.98 3.65
N GLU A 220 -3.35 -32.14 3.52
CA GLU A 220 -4.32 -31.60 4.47
C GLU A 220 -4.20 -32.12 5.92
N GLU A 221 -3.72 -33.35 6.09
CA GLU A 221 -3.59 -34.00 7.40
C GLU A 221 -2.33 -33.57 8.17
N LYS A 222 -1.46 -32.77 7.56
CA LYS A 222 -0.20 -32.33 8.18
C LYS A 222 -0.42 -30.98 8.88
N PRO A 223 -0.19 -30.86 10.21
CA PRO A 223 -0.07 -29.57 10.86
C PRO A 223 1.01 -28.72 10.19
N ILE A 224 0.80 -27.41 10.13
CA ILE A 224 1.74 -26.49 9.48
C ILE A 224 2.26 -25.45 10.46
N ARG A 225 3.51 -25.02 10.25
CA ARG A 225 4.13 -23.85 10.87
C ARG A 225 4.59 -22.87 9.80
N VAL A 226 4.06 -21.66 9.83
CA VAL A 226 4.29 -20.62 8.81
C VAL A 226 5.01 -19.43 9.41
N LEU A 227 6.02 -18.94 8.71
CA LEU A 227 6.69 -17.66 8.98
C LEU A 227 5.98 -16.53 8.23
N ALA A 228 5.56 -15.46 8.90
CA ALA A 228 4.90 -14.32 8.25
C ALA A 228 5.52 -12.98 8.68
N PHE A 229 5.75 -12.08 7.71
CA PHE A 229 6.22 -10.71 7.94
C PHE A 229 5.94 -9.81 6.73
N GLY A 230 5.66 -8.53 6.96
CA GLY A 230 5.57 -7.49 5.92
C GLY A 230 6.59 -6.37 6.13
N ASP A 231 6.63 -5.44 5.19
CA ASP A 231 7.30 -4.14 5.36
C ASP A 231 8.81 -4.29 5.62
N PHE A 232 9.44 -5.08 4.76
CA PHE A 232 10.88 -5.39 4.77
C PHE A 232 11.53 -4.91 3.46
N GLY A 233 12.82 -5.15 3.28
CA GLY A 233 13.53 -4.74 2.06
C GLY A 233 14.09 -3.31 2.10
N THR A 234 14.44 -2.84 3.30
CA THR A 234 15.20 -1.60 3.51
C THR A 234 16.71 -1.82 3.55
N SER A 235 17.17 -3.04 3.82
CA SER A 235 18.54 -3.37 4.24
C SER A 235 18.97 -2.67 5.53
N SER A 236 18.03 -2.29 6.39
CA SER A 236 18.35 -1.67 7.69
C SER A 236 19.10 -2.66 8.61
N PRO A 237 19.92 -2.17 9.55
CA PRO A 237 20.55 -3.04 10.55
C PRO A 237 19.53 -3.91 11.31
N GLN A 238 18.36 -3.37 11.60
CA GLN A 238 17.28 -4.07 12.28
C GLN A 238 16.68 -5.18 11.40
N GLN A 239 16.51 -4.96 10.09
CA GLN A 239 16.09 -6.01 9.17
C GLN A 239 17.14 -7.15 9.10
N VAL A 240 18.42 -6.80 9.01
CA VAL A 240 19.52 -7.80 8.97
C VAL A 240 19.51 -8.65 10.25
N GLN A 241 19.36 -8.00 11.41
CA GLN A 241 19.25 -8.70 12.68
C GLN A 241 18.00 -9.59 12.73
N LEU A 242 16.84 -9.09 12.31
CA LEU A 242 15.59 -9.85 12.31
C LEU A 242 15.68 -11.09 11.40
N ALA A 243 16.29 -10.98 10.22
CA ALA A 243 16.53 -12.12 9.33
C ALA A 243 17.46 -13.17 9.98
N ALA A 244 18.49 -12.74 10.71
CA ALA A 244 19.34 -13.65 11.49
C ALA A 244 18.54 -14.34 12.62
N THR A 245 17.68 -13.60 13.31
CA THR A 245 16.78 -14.15 14.34
C THR A 245 15.83 -15.19 13.75
N MET A 246 15.19 -14.92 12.60
CA MET A 246 14.36 -15.89 11.88
C MET A 246 15.13 -17.16 11.55
N LYS A 247 16.40 -17.04 11.13
CA LYS A 247 17.26 -18.18 10.83
C LYS A 247 17.58 -19.02 12.05
N GLU A 248 17.88 -18.40 13.19
CA GLU A 248 18.08 -19.13 14.44
C GLU A 248 16.78 -19.75 14.97
N TYR A 249 15.64 -19.08 14.76
CA TYR A 249 14.32 -19.64 15.07
C TYR A 249 14.03 -20.88 14.20
N GLN A 250 14.27 -20.80 12.89
CA GLN A 250 14.07 -21.90 11.93
C GLN A 250 14.83 -23.18 12.33
N LYS A 251 16.05 -23.06 12.86
CA LYS A 251 16.83 -24.22 13.34
C LYS A 251 16.19 -24.93 14.53
N LYS A 252 15.53 -24.18 15.42
CA LYS A 252 14.91 -24.70 16.65
C LYS A 252 13.46 -25.11 16.45
N ASN A 253 12.78 -24.42 15.54
CA ASN A 253 11.34 -24.47 15.33
C ASN A 253 11.07 -24.43 13.81
N PRO A 254 11.25 -25.56 13.09
CA PRO A 254 11.17 -25.56 11.64
C PRO A 254 9.81 -25.10 11.11
N PHE A 255 9.84 -24.06 10.27
CA PHE A 255 8.77 -23.62 9.39
C PHE A 255 8.67 -24.55 8.18
N ASP A 256 7.44 -24.73 7.68
CA ASP A 256 7.16 -25.44 6.45
C ASP A 256 7.30 -24.54 5.22
N PHE A 257 6.88 -23.27 5.35
CA PHE A 257 6.98 -22.22 4.34
C PHE A 257 6.84 -20.85 5.00
N GLY A 258 7.01 -19.78 4.23
CA GLY A 258 6.70 -18.43 4.67
C GLY A 258 5.69 -17.70 3.78
N ILE A 259 5.19 -16.58 4.27
CA ILE A 259 4.35 -15.63 3.53
C ILE A 259 4.87 -14.22 3.75
N THR A 260 4.79 -13.38 2.74
CA THR A 260 5.05 -11.94 2.90
C THR A 260 3.74 -11.16 2.89
N LEU A 261 3.71 -10.06 3.64
CA LEU A 261 2.52 -9.22 3.84
C LEU A 261 2.65 -7.87 3.11
N GLY A 262 3.29 -7.88 1.94
CA GLY A 262 3.53 -6.69 1.11
C GLY A 262 4.65 -5.78 1.58
N ASP A 263 4.92 -4.77 0.74
CA ASP A 263 6.03 -3.84 0.84
C ASP A 263 7.36 -4.60 0.96
N ASN A 264 7.68 -5.30 -0.13
CA ASN A 264 8.79 -6.23 -0.19
C ASN A 264 10.12 -5.50 -0.45
N PHE A 265 10.08 -4.35 -1.13
CA PHE A 265 11.26 -3.57 -1.49
C PHE A 265 11.09 -2.06 -1.30
N TYR A 266 11.76 -1.50 -0.28
CA TYR A 266 11.77 -0.06 -0.06
C TYR A 266 12.91 0.66 -0.79
N PRO A 267 12.76 1.96 -1.12
CA PRO A 267 11.53 2.72 -0.95
C PRO A 267 10.58 2.62 -2.13
N ASN A 268 10.93 1.94 -3.24
CA ASN A 268 10.22 2.13 -4.52
C ASN A 268 10.00 0.83 -5.31
N GLY A 269 9.94 -0.31 -4.65
CA GLY A 269 9.84 -1.59 -5.34
C GLY A 269 11.12 -1.95 -6.10
N VAL A 270 11.04 -3.06 -6.82
CA VAL A 270 12.00 -3.46 -7.86
C VAL A 270 11.58 -2.96 -9.22
N SER A 271 12.53 -2.82 -10.15
CA SER A 271 12.27 -2.37 -11.52
C SER A 271 12.20 -3.50 -12.55
N SER A 272 12.73 -4.68 -12.24
CA SER A 272 12.76 -5.84 -13.13
C SER A 272 13.07 -7.13 -12.32
N PRO A 273 12.87 -8.32 -12.90
CA PRO A 273 13.30 -9.58 -12.28
C PRO A 273 14.82 -9.78 -12.30
N ASP A 274 15.60 -8.78 -12.74
CA ASP A 274 17.06 -8.74 -12.72
C ASP A 274 17.59 -7.58 -11.84
N ASP A 275 16.70 -6.89 -11.12
CA ASP A 275 17.05 -5.79 -10.23
C ASP A 275 18.01 -6.29 -9.13
N PRO A 276 19.18 -5.65 -8.91
CA PRO A 276 20.16 -6.10 -7.92
C PRO A 276 19.63 -6.09 -6.48
N GLN A 277 18.50 -5.41 -6.22
CA GLN A 277 17.82 -5.46 -4.93
C GLN A 277 17.42 -6.88 -4.53
N TRP A 278 17.07 -7.77 -5.46
CA TRP A 278 16.74 -9.17 -5.15
C TRP A 278 17.85 -9.86 -4.37
N LYS A 279 19.10 -9.71 -4.83
CA LYS A 279 20.24 -10.30 -4.14
C LYS A 279 20.40 -9.75 -2.72
N ALA A 280 20.50 -8.43 -2.60
CA ALA A 280 20.87 -7.77 -1.34
C ALA A 280 19.75 -7.75 -0.29
N LYS A 281 18.49 -7.73 -0.71
CA LYS A 281 17.32 -7.55 0.18
C LYS A 281 16.48 -8.80 0.34
N TRP A 282 16.65 -9.78 -0.54
CA TRP A 282 15.92 -11.05 -0.48
C TRP A 282 16.85 -12.26 -0.34
N GLU A 283 17.63 -12.57 -1.38
CA GLU A 283 18.38 -13.83 -1.46
C GLU A 283 19.40 -13.97 -0.32
N ASP A 284 20.22 -12.95 -0.09
CA ASP A 284 21.29 -13.01 0.91
C ASP A 284 20.74 -13.06 2.36
N MET A 285 19.56 -12.50 2.59
CA MET A 285 18.93 -12.45 3.92
C MET A 285 18.07 -13.68 4.21
N TYR A 286 17.19 -14.06 3.29
CA TYR A 286 16.14 -15.05 3.52
C TYR A 286 16.37 -16.37 2.76
N GLY A 287 17.21 -16.38 1.71
CA GLY A 287 17.63 -17.61 1.04
C GLY A 287 18.19 -18.68 2.00
N PRO A 288 19.03 -18.33 3.00
CA PRO A 288 19.53 -19.27 4.00
C PRO A 288 18.47 -19.94 4.89
N LEU A 289 17.20 -19.51 4.86
CA LEU A 289 16.10 -20.20 5.56
C LEU A 289 15.71 -21.50 4.86
N GLY A 290 16.00 -21.64 3.56
CA GLY A 290 15.65 -22.83 2.78
C GLY A 290 14.14 -23.01 2.57
N LEU A 291 13.36 -21.93 2.63
CA LEU A 291 11.90 -21.94 2.52
C LEU A 291 11.43 -21.36 1.18
N SER A 292 10.26 -21.80 0.74
CA SER A 292 9.46 -21.05 -0.23
C SER A 292 8.57 -20.02 0.48
N PHE A 293 8.44 -18.83 -0.08
CA PHE A 293 7.66 -17.72 0.42
C PHE A 293 6.57 -17.34 -0.57
N TYR A 294 5.32 -17.36 -0.11
CA TYR A 294 4.16 -16.94 -0.88
C TYR A 294 3.90 -15.45 -0.63
N ALA A 295 4.33 -14.62 -1.58
CA ALA A 295 4.37 -13.18 -1.40
C ALA A 295 3.07 -12.47 -1.79
N THR A 296 2.83 -11.31 -1.18
CA THR A 296 1.82 -10.32 -1.59
C THR A 296 2.50 -8.99 -1.89
N LEU A 297 1.82 -8.08 -2.59
CA LEU A 297 2.33 -6.74 -2.89
C LEU A 297 1.84 -5.73 -1.86
N GLY A 298 2.67 -4.71 -1.61
CA GLY A 298 2.31 -3.51 -0.87
C GLY A 298 2.36 -2.25 -1.73
N ASN A 299 2.02 -1.10 -1.14
CA ASN A 299 1.97 0.15 -1.89
C ASN A 299 3.35 0.63 -2.36
N HIS A 300 4.42 0.24 -1.69
CA HIS A 300 5.78 0.57 -2.11
C HIS A 300 6.22 -0.22 -3.35
N ASP A 301 5.67 -1.43 -3.52
CA ASP A 301 5.94 -2.29 -4.68
C ASP A 301 5.28 -1.70 -5.96
N TYR A 302 4.19 -0.96 -5.78
CA TYR A 302 3.47 -0.23 -6.84
C TYR A 302 4.05 1.15 -7.21
N ILE A 303 5.07 1.65 -6.49
CA ILE A 303 5.67 2.96 -6.82
C ILE A 303 6.28 2.96 -8.23
N ARG A 304 6.79 1.82 -8.67
CA ARG A 304 7.19 1.59 -10.07
C ARG A 304 6.09 0.83 -10.78
N ALA A 305 5.71 1.33 -11.94
CA ALA A 305 4.68 0.68 -12.76
C ALA A 305 5.06 -0.78 -13.12
N ASP A 306 6.35 -1.07 -13.27
CA ASP A 306 6.88 -2.40 -13.57
C ASP A 306 7.10 -3.30 -12.34
N GLY A 307 6.95 -2.76 -11.11
CA GLY A 307 7.26 -3.47 -9.86
C GLY A 307 6.49 -4.78 -9.68
N PRO A 308 5.15 -4.76 -9.77
CA PRO A 308 4.35 -5.98 -9.71
C PRO A 308 4.77 -7.04 -10.75
N ALA A 309 5.09 -6.61 -11.98
CA ALA A 309 5.54 -7.50 -13.05
C ALA A 309 6.89 -8.14 -12.73
N ALA A 310 7.81 -7.34 -12.18
CA ALA A 310 9.12 -7.79 -11.77
C ALA A 310 9.03 -8.89 -10.69
N GLU A 311 8.16 -8.72 -9.69
CA GLU A 311 7.97 -9.68 -8.61
C GLU A 311 7.29 -10.97 -9.07
N ILE A 312 6.30 -10.88 -9.96
CA ILE A 312 5.67 -12.07 -10.57
C ILE A 312 6.70 -12.84 -11.40
N LEU A 313 7.43 -12.16 -12.29
CA LEU A 313 8.41 -12.79 -13.17
C LEU A 313 9.60 -13.38 -12.41
N TYR A 314 9.97 -12.79 -11.26
CA TYR A 314 11.05 -13.32 -10.43
C TYR A 314 10.71 -14.69 -9.82
N THR A 315 9.43 -15.06 -9.69
CA THR A 315 8.98 -16.42 -9.31
C THR A 315 9.60 -17.50 -10.20
N GLN A 316 9.86 -17.20 -11.48
CA GLN A 316 10.45 -18.16 -12.43
C GLN A 316 11.96 -18.35 -12.21
N LYS A 317 12.62 -17.41 -11.54
CA LYS A 317 14.08 -17.41 -11.31
C LYS A 317 14.45 -17.85 -9.90
N SER A 318 13.52 -17.75 -8.95
CA SER A 318 13.80 -17.93 -7.53
C SER A 318 13.23 -19.24 -6.97
N PRO A 319 14.06 -20.03 -6.26
CA PRO A 319 13.54 -21.18 -5.52
C PRO A 319 12.71 -20.75 -4.32
N SER A 320 13.00 -19.59 -3.70
CA SER A 320 12.36 -19.13 -2.47
C SER A 320 11.22 -18.15 -2.70
N TRP A 321 11.13 -17.46 -3.84
CA TRP A 321 10.03 -16.53 -4.12
C TRP A 321 8.90 -17.20 -4.90
N LYS A 322 7.66 -17.08 -4.41
CA LYS A 322 6.43 -17.59 -5.05
C LYS A 322 5.37 -16.49 -5.07
N MET A 323 5.11 -15.96 -6.25
CA MET A 323 4.06 -14.97 -6.49
C MET A 323 3.52 -15.17 -7.93
N PRO A 324 2.62 -16.14 -8.13
CA PRO A 324 2.18 -16.52 -9.48
C PRO A 324 1.28 -15.47 -10.16
N ALA A 325 0.65 -14.61 -9.37
CA ALA A 325 -0.17 -13.47 -9.78
C ALA A 325 -0.23 -12.46 -8.61
N THR A 326 -0.87 -11.30 -8.80
CA THR A 326 -1.03 -10.29 -7.73
C THR A 326 -1.93 -10.76 -6.59
N TYR A 327 -2.88 -11.65 -6.88
CA TYR A 327 -3.71 -12.39 -5.92
C TYR A 327 -3.80 -13.85 -6.35
N TYR A 328 -3.94 -14.77 -5.40
CA TYR A 328 -3.99 -16.22 -5.66
C TYR A 328 -4.41 -17.01 -4.41
N THR A 329 -4.71 -18.30 -4.55
CA THR A 329 -5.09 -19.16 -3.43
C THR A 329 -4.42 -20.53 -3.50
N TYR A 330 -4.12 -21.10 -2.34
CA TYR A 330 -3.51 -22.41 -2.19
C TYR A 330 -3.90 -23.09 -0.87
N THR A 331 -3.79 -24.41 -0.80
CA THR A 331 -3.94 -25.17 0.46
C THR A 331 -2.60 -25.58 1.05
N ALA A 332 -2.49 -25.56 2.36
CA ALA A 332 -1.38 -26.14 3.10
C ALA A 332 -1.88 -26.65 4.46
N GLY A 333 -1.68 -27.93 4.74
CA GLY A 333 -2.29 -28.55 5.93
C GLY A 333 -3.80 -28.36 5.92
N PRO A 334 -4.43 -28.14 7.09
CA PRO A 334 -5.88 -27.97 7.20
C PRO A 334 -6.38 -26.59 6.72
N VAL A 335 -5.51 -25.77 6.13
CA VAL A 335 -5.77 -24.36 5.82
C VAL A 335 -5.80 -24.10 4.32
N GLN A 336 -6.76 -23.29 3.87
CA GLN A 336 -6.67 -22.59 2.59
C GLN A 336 -6.28 -21.13 2.81
N PHE A 337 -5.24 -20.71 2.10
CA PHE A 337 -4.71 -19.36 2.12
C PHE A 337 -5.21 -18.59 0.89
N PHE A 338 -5.53 -17.32 1.09
CA PHE A 338 -5.95 -16.39 0.04
C PHE A 338 -5.03 -15.16 0.11
N ALA A 339 -4.07 -15.10 -0.81
CA ALA A 339 -3.21 -13.95 -1.01
C ALA A 339 -3.98 -12.91 -1.83
N ILE A 340 -4.12 -11.70 -1.30
CA ILE A 340 -4.91 -10.63 -1.93
C ILE A 340 -4.08 -9.35 -2.14
N ASP A 341 -4.42 -8.58 -3.16
CA ASP A 341 -3.86 -7.28 -3.45
C ASP A 341 -4.72 -6.17 -2.84
N THR A 342 -4.36 -5.77 -1.62
CA THR A 342 -5.12 -4.77 -0.89
C THR A 342 -5.02 -3.36 -1.49
N ILE A 343 -4.02 -3.09 -2.33
CA ILE A 343 -3.83 -1.76 -2.93
C ILE A 343 -4.96 -1.55 -3.93
N GLU A 344 -5.19 -2.54 -4.79
CA GLU A 344 -6.30 -2.58 -5.73
C GLU A 344 -7.67 -2.67 -5.02
N LEU A 345 -7.77 -3.46 -3.94
CA LEU A 345 -9.04 -3.65 -3.20
C LEU A 345 -9.44 -2.43 -2.35
N SER A 346 -8.49 -1.62 -1.89
CA SER A 346 -8.78 -0.37 -1.18
C SER A 346 -9.25 0.74 -2.11
N ASP A 347 -9.01 0.60 -3.41
CA ASP A 347 -9.29 1.63 -4.39
C ASP A 347 -10.72 1.54 -4.95
N SER A 348 -11.62 2.36 -4.40
CA SER A 348 -13.03 2.36 -4.82
C SER A 348 -13.26 2.82 -6.27
N ALA A 349 -12.28 3.50 -6.89
CA ALA A 349 -12.37 3.96 -8.27
C ALA A 349 -12.04 2.85 -9.28
N LEU A 350 -11.48 1.72 -8.83
CA LEU A 350 -11.09 0.63 -9.69
C LEU A 350 -12.18 -0.46 -9.77
N PRO A 351 -12.58 -0.87 -10.99
CA PRO A 351 -13.26 -2.13 -11.22
C PRO A 351 -12.40 -3.23 -10.61
N ASN A 352 -12.97 -4.04 -9.72
CA ASN A 352 -12.17 -5.01 -8.98
C ASN A 352 -12.75 -6.42 -9.15
N LYS A 353 -12.22 -7.12 -10.15
CA LYS A 353 -12.51 -8.54 -10.43
C LYS A 353 -12.00 -9.46 -9.33
N GLU A 354 -10.90 -9.11 -8.67
CA GLU A 354 -10.32 -9.87 -7.57
C GLU A 354 -11.33 -10.03 -6.43
N MET A 355 -12.11 -9.00 -6.10
CA MET A 355 -13.11 -9.08 -5.04
C MET A 355 -14.21 -10.10 -5.34
N ALA A 356 -14.64 -10.18 -6.62
CA ALA A 356 -15.58 -11.21 -7.07
C ALA A 356 -14.95 -12.61 -7.08
N TRP A 357 -13.67 -12.71 -7.45
CA TRP A 357 -12.91 -13.95 -7.39
C TRP A 357 -12.76 -14.46 -5.95
N LEU A 358 -12.41 -13.60 -5.00
CA LEU A 358 -12.22 -13.94 -3.59
C LEU A 358 -13.51 -14.50 -2.98
N ASP A 359 -14.63 -13.81 -3.21
CA ASP A 359 -15.95 -14.27 -2.76
C ASP A 359 -16.28 -15.67 -3.30
N ALA A 360 -16.03 -15.90 -4.59
CA ALA A 360 -16.26 -17.19 -5.22
C ALA A 360 -15.34 -18.30 -4.67
N GLU A 361 -14.05 -18.03 -4.47
CA GLU A 361 -13.10 -19.02 -3.95
C GLU A 361 -13.36 -19.36 -2.47
N ILE A 362 -13.70 -18.37 -1.65
CA ILE A 362 -14.12 -18.60 -0.25
C ILE A 362 -15.40 -19.47 -0.22
N ALA A 363 -16.37 -19.21 -1.11
CA ALA A 363 -17.60 -19.99 -1.18
C ALA A 363 -17.36 -21.46 -1.57
N LYS A 364 -16.36 -21.74 -2.43
CA LYS A 364 -15.98 -23.10 -2.85
C LYS A 364 -15.15 -23.85 -1.81
N SER A 365 -14.48 -23.12 -0.92
CA SER A 365 -13.46 -23.67 -0.04
C SER A 365 -14.03 -24.60 1.04
N LYS A 366 -13.54 -25.84 1.05
CA LYS A 366 -13.86 -26.87 2.05
C LYS A 366 -12.83 -27.00 3.16
N ALA A 367 -11.75 -26.20 3.12
CA ALA A 367 -10.69 -26.26 4.12
C ALA A 367 -11.24 -25.97 5.53
N ARG A 368 -10.67 -26.68 6.52
CA ARG A 368 -11.03 -26.50 7.94
C ARG A 368 -10.79 -25.07 8.36
N TRP A 369 -9.69 -24.46 7.92
CA TRP A 369 -9.35 -23.07 8.18
C TRP A 369 -9.21 -22.26 6.88
N LYS A 370 -9.54 -20.99 6.96
CA LYS A 370 -9.43 -20.02 5.87
C LYS A 370 -8.69 -18.79 6.37
N ILE A 371 -7.58 -18.48 5.73
CA ILE A 371 -6.72 -17.35 6.10
C ILE A 371 -6.57 -16.44 4.89
N VAL A 372 -6.98 -15.20 5.03
CA VAL A 372 -6.77 -14.16 4.04
C VAL A 372 -5.57 -13.32 4.47
N TYR A 373 -4.65 -13.05 3.56
CA TYR A 373 -3.50 -12.19 3.86
C TYR A 373 -3.16 -11.25 2.70
N GLY A 374 -2.68 -10.07 3.05
CA GLY A 374 -2.38 -8.98 2.13
C GLY A 374 -1.57 -7.89 2.83
N HIS A 375 -1.63 -6.65 2.35
CA HIS A 375 -0.79 -5.57 2.87
C HIS A 375 -1.51 -4.61 3.81
N TYR A 376 -2.57 -3.93 3.35
CA TYR A 376 -3.30 -2.96 4.17
C TYR A 376 -4.16 -3.62 5.26
N GLN A 377 -4.21 -2.98 6.42
CA GLN A 377 -5.11 -3.34 7.49
C GLN A 377 -6.59 -3.12 7.14
N ILE A 378 -7.48 -3.87 7.78
CA ILE A 378 -8.90 -3.45 7.94
C ILE A 378 -9.00 -2.54 9.17
N TYR A 379 -8.43 -2.99 10.29
CA TYR A 379 -8.41 -2.29 11.57
C TYR A 379 -6.97 -2.03 12.05
N SER A 380 -6.70 -0.85 12.61
CA SER A 380 -5.38 -0.59 13.22
C SER A 380 -5.36 0.58 14.19
N ALA A 381 -4.62 0.38 15.28
CA ALA A 381 -4.30 1.43 16.26
C ALA A 381 -3.21 2.42 15.78
N THR A 382 -2.71 2.27 14.56
CA THR A 382 -1.61 3.12 14.05
C THR A 382 -2.15 4.28 13.24
N ARG A 383 -2.74 4.00 12.07
CA ARG A 383 -3.26 5.01 11.14
C ARG A 383 -4.78 5.11 11.15
N GLY A 384 -5.44 4.22 11.88
CA GLY A 384 -6.87 4.02 11.84
C GLY A 384 -7.29 3.01 10.79
N ASP A 385 -8.59 2.96 10.62
CA ASP A 385 -9.29 1.89 9.93
C ASP A 385 -9.42 2.17 8.44
N GLU A 386 -9.15 1.17 7.61
CA GLU A 386 -9.26 1.33 6.16
C GLU A 386 -10.71 1.18 5.72
N GLN A 387 -11.39 2.32 5.63
CA GLN A 387 -12.83 2.40 5.43
C GLN A 387 -13.28 1.74 4.11
N ASN A 388 -12.44 1.77 3.07
CA ASN A 388 -12.78 1.08 1.82
C ASN A 388 -12.75 -0.44 2.02
N LEU A 389 -11.76 -0.99 2.72
CA LEU A 389 -11.71 -2.42 3.01
C LEU A 389 -12.82 -2.86 3.97
N ILE A 390 -13.19 -2.04 4.96
CA ILE A 390 -14.38 -2.29 5.81
C ILE A 390 -15.65 -2.37 4.98
N LYS A 391 -15.84 -1.46 4.01
CA LYS A 391 -17.07 -1.43 3.19
C LYS A 391 -17.10 -2.52 2.13
N ARG A 392 -15.95 -2.91 1.59
CA ARG A 392 -15.84 -3.75 0.39
C ARG A 392 -15.40 -5.17 0.69
N LEU A 393 -14.31 -5.33 1.45
CA LEU A 393 -13.66 -6.61 1.72
C LEU A 393 -14.30 -7.32 2.91
N LEU A 394 -14.46 -6.63 4.05
CA LEU A 394 -14.96 -7.23 5.28
C LEU A 394 -16.30 -7.99 5.08
N PRO A 395 -17.30 -7.49 4.33
CA PRO A 395 -18.55 -8.23 4.09
C PRO A 395 -18.35 -9.60 3.41
N ILE A 396 -17.27 -9.79 2.66
CA ILE A 396 -16.92 -11.07 2.02
C ILE A 396 -16.28 -12.03 3.02
N LEU A 397 -15.55 -11.50 4.00
CA LEU A 397 -14.81 -12.28 5.01
C LEU A 397 -15.70 -12.75 6.17
N ARG A 398 -16.64 -11.90 6.61
CA ARG A 398 -17.48 -12.13 7.80
C ARG A 398 -18.14 -13.51 7.79
N ASN A 399 -17.97 -14.24 8.88
CA ASN A 399 -18.46 -15.59 9.16
C ASN A 399 -17.97 -16.68 8.18
N ARG A 400 -16.97 -16.36 7.36
CA ARG A 400 -16.46 -17.24 6.29
C ARG A 400 -14.95 -17.40 6.33
N VAL A 401 -14.22 -16.49 6.96
CA VAL A 401 -12.76 -16.49 7.10
C VAL A 401 -12.40 -16.40 8.58
N ASP A 402 -11.33 -17.08 8.98
CA ASP A 402 -10.95 -17.21 10.38
C ASP A 402 -9.92 -16.18 10.79
N VAL A 403 -8.97 -15.90 9.90
CA VAL A 403 -7.86 -14.97 10.15
C VAL A 403 -7.67 -14.05 8.94
N TYR A 404 -7.55 -12.76 9.23
CA TYR A 404 -7.01 -11.74 8.33
C TYR A 404 -5.65 -11.27 8.87
N LEU A 405 -4.59 -11.43 8.07
CA LEU A 405 -3.23 -11.07 8.45
C LEU A 405 -2.63 -10.09 7.44
N CYS A 406 -2.09 -8.96 7.92
CA CYS A 406 -1.58 -7.91 7.04
C CYS A 406 -0.29 -7.23 7.55
N GLY A 407 0.30 -6.36 6.72
CA GLY A 407 1.45 -5.51 7.04
C GLY A 407 1.05 -4.03 7.15
N HIS A 408 1.78 -3.18 6.41
CA HIS A 408 1.61 -1.73 6.21
C HIS A 408 1.89 -0.85 7.43
N ASP A 409 1.28 -1.21 8.55
CA ASP A 409 1.57 -0.55 9.82
C ASP A 409 2.79 -1.21 10.44
N HIS A 410 3.89 -0.45 10.50
CA HIS A 410 5.19 -0.94 10.92
C HIS A 410 5.28 -1.19 12.43
N ASN A 411 4.50 -2.15 12.92
CA ASN A 411 4.42 -2.64 14.30
C ASN A 411 3.69 -3.98 14.32
N LEU A 412 3.41 -4.49 15.53
CA LEU A 412 2.72 -5.77 15.74
C LEU A 412 1.42 -5.51 16.48
N GLN A 413 0.30 -6.05 16.00
CA GLN A 413 -1.01 -5.87 16.63
C GLN A 413 -1.91 -7.11 16.51
N GLU A 414 -2.70 -7.37 17.55
CA GLU A 414 -3.93 -8.15 17.44
C GLU A 414 -5.12 -7.22 17.74
N LEU A 415 -6.14 -7.30 16.89
CA LEU A 415 -7.37 -6.54 17.04
C LEU A 415 -8.52 -7.47 17.38
N LYS A 416 -9.56 -6.89 17.99
CA LYS A 416 -10.78 -7.60 18.39
C LYS A 416 -11.38 -8.33 17.20
N PRO A 417 -11.75 -9.60 17.35
CA PRO A 417 -12.42 -10.31 16.29
C PRO A 417 -13.79 -9.70 16.03
N GLU A 418 -14.23 -9.77 14.78
CA GLU A 418 -15.53 -9.29 14.34
C GLU A 418 -16.15 -10.29 13.39
N ASP A 419 -17.40 -10.70 13.69
CA ASP A 419 -18.17 -11.63 12.87
C ASP A 419 -17.34 -12.87 12.46
N GLY A 420 -16.64 -13.48 13.42
CA GLY A 420 -15.86 -14.70 13.22
C GLY A 420 -14.47 -14.52 12.60
N VAL A 421 -14.05 -13.30 12.24
CA VAL A 421 -12.72 -13.02 11.69
C VAL A 421 -11.81 -12.47 12.78
N HIS A 422 -10.62 -13.05 12.94
CA HIS A 422 -9.55 -12.53 13.80
C HIS A 422 -8.55 -11.70 12.99
N PHE A 423 -8.14 -10.53 13.50
CA PHE A 423 -7.31 -9.59 12.74
C PHE A 423 -5.93 -9.39 13.37
N PHE A 424 -4.89 -9.48 12.55
CA PHE A 424 -3.51 -9.33 12.98
C PHE A 424 -2.72 -8.44 12.02
N VAL A 425 -1.87 -7.60 12.59
CA VAL A 425 -0.91 -6.75 11.86
C VAL A 425 0.50 -7.20 12.22
N SER A 426 1.33 -7.41 11.19
CA SER A 426 2.71 -7.87 11.31
C SER A 426 3.65 -7.14 10.33
N GLY A 427 3.65 -5.80 10.38
CA GLY A 427 4.49 -4.94 9.54
C GLY A 427 5.84 -4.56 10.15
N GLY A 428 6.26 -5.21 11.24
CA GLY A 428 7.55 -4.94 11.90
C GLY A 428 8.79 -5.52 11.18
N GLY A 429 8.74 -5.81 9.87
CA GLY A 429 9.73 -6.66 9.19
C GLY A 429 11.07 -6.01 8.86
N GLY A 430 11.18 -4.67 8.84
CA GLY A 430 12.46 -4.01 8.59
C GLY A 430 12.41 -2.51 8.26
N ALA A 431 11.26 -2.00 7.84
CA ALA A 431 11.02 -0.57 7.71
C ALA A 431 10.85 0.12 9.08
N GLY A 432 11.07 1.43 9.14
CA GLY A 432 11.10 2.16 10.41
C GLY A 432 9.78 2.07 11.17
N VAL A 433 9.83 1.62 12.42
CA VAL A 433 8.66 1.34 13.27
C VAL A 433 7.78 2.58 13.42
N TYR A 434 6.46 2.40 13.43
CA TYR A 434 5.50 3.47 13.61
C TYR A 434 4.92 3.52 15.02
N PRO A 435 4.79 4.74 15.60
CA PRO A 435 4.06 4.90 16.84
C PRO A 435 2.57 4.71 16.60
N PHE A 436 1.89 4.22 17.64
CA PHE A 436 0.43 4.15 17.65
C PHE A 436 -0.14 5.56 17.78
N ARG A 437 -0.74 6.08 16.70
CA ARG A 437 -1.43 7.37 16.74
C ARG A 437 -2.80 7.25 17.41
N GLN A 438 -3.24 6.01 17.66
CA GLN A 438 -4.49 5.69 18.32
C GLN A 438 -4.26 4.95 19.65
N PRO A 439 -3.81 5.62 20.73
CA PRO A 439 -3.40 4.95 21.96
C PRO A 439 -4.56 4.27 22.69
N ASN A 440 -5.80 4.74 22.54
CA ASN A 440 -6.99 4.18 23.19
C ASN A 440 -7.88 3.39 22.22
N TYR A 441 -7.29 2.87 21.14
CA TYR A 441 -8.04 2.25 20.05
C TYR A 441 -8.87 1.08 20.56
N SER A 442 -10.18 1.23 20.46
CA SER A 442 -11.13 0.36 21.15
C SER A 442 -11.11 -1.08 20.64
N HIS A 443 -10.63 -1.31 19.41
CA HIS A 443 -10.46 -2.66 18.86
C HIS A 443 -9.10 -3.29 19.20
N SER A 444 -8.21 -2.63 19.93
CA SER A 444 -6.91 -3.24 20.28
C SER A 444 -7.06 -4.35 21.33
N ILE A 445 -6.49 -5.53 21.07
CA ILE A 445 -6.23 -6.58 22.08
C ILE A 445 -4.77 -6.52 22.51
N PHE A 446 -3.86 -6.49 21.55
CA PHE A 446 -2.43 -6.38 21.76
C PHE A 446 -1.84 -5.41 20.74
N LYS A 447 -0.84 -4.63 21.14
CA LYS A 447 -0.08 -3.78 20.22
C LYS A 447 1.32 -3.49 20.77
N GLN A 448 2.35 -3.54 19.91
CA GLN A 448 3.71 -3.22 20.29
C GLN A 448 4.49 -2.54 19.16
N GLU A 449 5.09 -1.38 19.48
CA GLU A 449 5.96 -0.61 18.60
C GLU A 449 7.35 -1.25 18.56
N GLN A 450 7.50 -2.36 17.85
CA GLN A 450 8.78 -3.06 17.71
C GLN A 450 8.88 -3.81 16.38
N TYR A 451 10.12 -4.05 15.95
CA TYR A 451 10.43 -5.03 14.91
C TYR A 451 10.10 -6.45 15.38
N GLY A 452 9.61 -7.27 14.45
CA GLY A 452 9.25 -8.65 14.74
C GLY A 452 8.66 -9.38 13.55
N PHE A 453 8.37 -10.65 13.75
CA PHE A 453 7.68 -11.51 12.79
C PHE A 453 6.63 -12.37 13.47
N THR A 454 5.74 -12.94 12.67
CA THR A 454 4.66 -13.79 13.15
C THR A 454 4.97 -15.26 12.87
N VAL A 455 4.74 -16.11 13.88
CA VAL A 455 4.72 -17.56 13.74
C VAL A 455 3.27 -18.02 13.83
N LEU A 456 2.81 -18.69 12.78
CA LEU A 456 1.47 -19.25 12.69
C LEU A 456 1.55 -20.77 12.67
N ASP A 457 1.07 -21.40 13.74
CA ASP A 457 0.88 -22.85 13.82
C ASP A 457 -0.60 -23.17 13.55
N ALA A 458 -0.89 -24.12 12.66
CA ALA A 458 -2.26 -24.56 12.41
C ALA A 458 -2.35 -26.09 12.32
N ASP A 459 -3.28 -26.65 13.09
CA ASP A 459 -3.72 -28.05 13.00
C ASP A 459 -5.25 -28.08 12.79
N ARG A 460 -5.91 -29.23 12.94
CA ARG A 460 -7.37 -29.31 12.69
C ARG A 460 -8.21 -28.67 13.78
N ASP A 461 -7.65 -28.47 14.97
CA ASP A 461 -8.34 -28.06 16.19
C ASP A 461 -8.18 -26.57 16.47
N GLN A 462 -7.02 -25.99 16.13
CA GLN A 462 -6.73 -24.58 16.38
C GLN A 462 -5.75 -23.94 15.39
N ILE A 463 -5.76 -22.60 15.38
CA ILE A 463 -4.67 -21.78 14.85
C ILE A 463 -4.04 -21.04 16.03
N LYS A 464 -2.73 -21.13 16.21
CA LYS A 464 -1.97 -20.35 17.18
C LYS A 464 -1.09 -19.34 16.46
N LEU A 465 -1.27 -18.06 16.74
CA LEU A 465 -0.41 -16.98 16.25
C LEU A 465 0.49 -16.48 17.39
N ARG A 466 1.75 -16.24 17.08
CA ARG A 466 2.75 -15.71 18.01
C ARG A 466 3.53 -14.58 17.37
N PHE A 467 3.67 -13.47 18.10
CA PHE A 467 4.57 -12.40 17.73
C PHE A 467 5.94 -12.64 18.36
N ILE A 468 6.96 -12.70 17.51
CA ILE A 468 8.35 -12.89 17.92
C ILE A 468 9.12 -11.58 17.66
N GLY A 469 9.76 -11.06 18.70
CA GLY A 469 10.50 -9.80 18.66
C GLY A 469 11.87 -9.92 17.98
N LEU A 470 12.53 -8.78 17.86
CA LEU A 470 13.82 -8.63 17.19
C LEU A 470 14.91 -9.59 17.71
N ASN A 471 14.89 -9.94 19.00
CA ASN A 471 15.89 -10.81 19.62
C ASN A 471 15.41 -12.27 19.79
N GLY A 472 14.26 -12.62 19.22
CA GLY A 472 13.69 -13.97 19.25
C GLY A 472 12.83 -14.26 20.48
N GLU A 473 12.54 -13.24 21.30
CA GLU A 473 11.60 -13.31 22.41
C GLU A 473 10.16 -13.46 21.90
N GLU A 474 9.36 -14.32 22.54
CA GLU A 474 7.92 -14.33 22.29
C GLU A 474 7.30 -13.14 23.02
N LEU A 475 6.76 -12.20 22.26
CA LEU A 475 6.14 -10.98 22.77
C LEU A 475 4.69 -11.23 23.19
N TYR A 476 4.01 -12.07 22.42
CA TYR A 476 2.58 -12.30 22.56
C TYR A 476 2.16 -13.59 21.85
N SER A 477 1.06 -14.20 22.32
CA SER A 477 0.42 -15.32 21.64
C SER A 477 -1.10 -15.27 21.75
N SER A 478 -1.78 -15.67 20.68
CA SER A 478 -3.24 -15.80 20.60
C SER A 478 -3.61 -17.14 19.95
N ILE A 479 -4.75 -17.69 20.36
CA ILE A 479 -5.26 -18.97 19.85
C ILE A 479 -6.68 -18.75 19.34
N VAL A 480 -6.91 -19.19 18.10
CA VAL A 480 -8.21 -19.21 17.42
C VAL A 480 -8.74 -20.64 17.43
N HIS A 481 -9.98 -20.80 17.90
CA HIS A 481 -10.70 -22.07 17.95
C HIS A 481 -11.95 -22.03 17.08
N LYS A 482 -12.46 -23.21 16.69
CA LYS A 482 -13.68 -23.38 15.88
C LYS A 482 -14.66 -24.33 16.51
#